data_AF-A0A2V8HP08-F1
#
_entry.id   AF-A0A2V8HP08-F1
#
_cell.length_a   1.000
_cell.length_b   1.000
_cell.length_c   1.000
_cell.angle_alpha   90.00
_cell.angle_beta   90.00
_cell.angle_gamma   90.00
#
_symmetry.space_group_name_H-M   'P 1'
#
loop_
_entity.id
_entity.type
_entity.pdbx_description
1 polymer ?
#
loop_
_entity_poly.entity_id
_entity_poly.type
_entity_poly.pdbx_seq_one_letter_code
_entity_poly.pdbx_strand_id
1 'polypeptide(L)'
;MIGTAAWLGSLAGARLHARQLPPARELPPTTQGPPQQGTPCGGRSSNPRTPCQSDVDKMMAALPDKAPAKPLAPRKVLVLARAAGWVHSSIPLAAKTIEALGAKTGAWSATTTYEAADINAANLKQYDAIFLDNTTGCFLDDPGDKTATAARRQALLDFIRGGKGIAAIHAASDSYHGTSCDPAQGYGAGGGQPLWPEWNKIIGGYFKFHWNDPQLITVKIDDPKSPLTAMFHGQPFEIHDETYTYNQESFSRDNVHVLTSVDYAKMSDEDKAKEKDPRSDHDYALSWIRREGKGRLFYEAHGHGERVYAMRAMLEHILAGVQYALGDLKAGETP
;
A
#
# COMPACT_ATOMS: atom_id res chain seq x y z
N MET A 1 -46.07 -69.07 28.82
CA MET A 1 -46.62 -67.91 28.11
C MET A 1 -45.66 -67.56 26.99
N ILE A 2 -46.19 -67.56 25.76
CA ILE A 2 -45.91 -66.67 24.62
C ILE A 2 -44.41 -66.50 24.29
N GLY A 3 -43.87 -67.03 23.19
CA GLY A 3 -44.44 -67.05 21.84
C GLY A 3 -43.63 -66.08 20.98
N THR A 4 -42.70 -66.63 20.21
CA THR A 4 -41.91 -65.96 19.18
C THR A 4 -42.81 -65.38 18.09
N ALA A 5 -42.57 -64.13 17.69
CA ALA A 5 -43.16 -63.52 16.51
C ALA A 5 -42.07 -62.90 15.65
N ALA A 6 -41.85 -63.50 14.48
CA ALA A 6 -41.06 -62.97 13.39
C ALA A 6 -41.86 -61.88 12.66
N TRP A 7 -41.18 -60.81 12.24
CA TRP A 7 -41.66 -59.93 11.18
C TRP A 7 -40.55 -59.69 10.17
N LEU A 8 -40.84 -60.15 8.95
CA LEU A 8 -40.12 -59.88 7.71
C LEU A 8 -40.27 -58.39 7.36
N GLY A 9 -39.15 -57.68 7.25
CA GLY A 9 -39.06 -56.31 6.74
C GLY A 9 -38.15 -56.28 5.51
N SER A 10 -38.74 -55.86 4.39
CA SER A 10 -38.21 -55.93 3.02
C SER A 10 -36.94 -55.10 2.80
N LEU A 11 -36.00 -55.69 2.04
CA LEU A 11 -34.81 -55.03 1.47
C LEU A 11 -35.24 -54.05 0.36
N ALA A 12 -35.36 -52.77 0.69
CA ALA A 12 -35.41 -51.70 -0.30
C ALA A 12 -34.00 -51.11 -0.48
N GLY A 13 -33.37 -51.44 -1.61
CA GLY A 13 -32.08 -50.88 -2.01
C GLY A 13 -32.16 -49.38 -2.25
N ALA A 14 -31.51 -48.59 -1.39
CA ALA A 14 -31.24 -47.19 -1.67
C ALA A 14 -30.10 -47.12 -2.70
N ARG A 15 -30.46 -46.92 -3.98
CA ARG A 15 -29.51 -46.50 -5.01
C ARG A 15 -28.96 -45.12 -4.63
N LEU A 16 -27.71 -45.07 -4.20
CA LEU A 16 -26.88 -43.86 -4.18
C LEU A 16 -26.86 -43.28 -5.59
N HIS A 17 -27.68 -42.26 -5.84
CA HIS A 17 -27.55 -41.44 -7.03
C HIS A 17 -26.37 -40.51 -6.77
N ALA A 18 -25.22 -40.83 -7.39
CA ALA A 18 -24.16 -39.87 -7.57
C ALA A 18 -24.75 -38.65 -8.30
N ARG A 19 -24.94 -37.53 -7.58
CA ARG A 19 -25.21 -36.25 -8.23
C ARG A 19 -23.97 -35.90 -9.05
N GLN A 20 -24.08 -36.03 -10.37
CA GLN A 20 -23.11 -35.44 -11.29
C GLN A 20 -23.07 -33.95 -11.02
N LEU A 21 -21.87 -33.45 -10.70
CA LEU A 21 -21.59 -32.02 -10.72
C LEU A 21 -21.86 -31.51 -12.14
N PRO A 22 -22.54 -30.36 -12.31
CA PRO A 22 -22.70 -29.77 -13.63
C PRO A 22 -21.31 -29.45 -14.22
N PRO A 23 -21.13 -29.58 -15.54
CA PRO A 23 -19.85 -29.24 -16.17
C PRO A 23 -19.51 -27.78 -15.90
N ALA A 24 -18.22 -27.51 -15.69
CA ALA A 24 -17.70 -26.16 -15.54
C ALA A 24 -18.14 -25.32 -16.74
N ARG A 25 -18.85 -24.23 -16.47
CA ARG A 25 -19.28 -23.28 -17.49
C ARG A 25 -18.05 -22.47 -17.90
N GLU A 26 -17.53 -22.71 -19.09
CA GLU A 26 -16.48 -21.86 -19.67
C GLU A 26 -17.01 -20.42 -19.71
N LEU A 27 -16.27 -19.50 -19.08
CA LEU A 27 -16.54 -18.08 -19.17
C LEU A 27 -16.23 -17.64 -20.62
N PRO A 28 -17.13 -16.90 -21.28
CA PRO A 28 -16.84 -16.42 -22.63
C PRO A 28 -15.63 -15.47 -22.58
N PRO A 29 -14.80 -15.45 -23.64
CA PRO A 29 -13.69 -14.52 -23.73
C PRO A 29 -14.25 -13.09 -23.63
N THR A 30 -13.72 -12.32 -22.68
CA THR A 30 -14.03 -10.90 -22.51
C THR A 30 -13.51 -10.14 -23.71
N THR A 31 -14.35 -10.03 -24.75
CA THR A 31 -14.17 -9.04 -25.80
C THR A 31 -14.42 -7.67 -25.17
N GLN A 32 -13.35 -6.93 -24.88
CA GLN A 32 -13.48 -5.52 -24.54
C GLN A 32 -13.99 -4.80 -25.78
N GLY A 33 -15.26 -4.40 -25.75
CA GLY A 33 -15.81 -3.46 -26.73
C GLY A 33 -15.09 -2.11 -26.65
N PRO A 34 -15.25 -1.25 -27.68
CA PRO A 34 -14.61 0.07 -27.68
C PRO A 34 -15.03 0.86 -26.44
N PRO A 35 -14.14 1.70 -25.87
CA PRO A 35 -14.41 2.41 -24.63
C PRO A 35 -15.66 3.28 -24.79
N GLN A 36 -16.66 3.02 -23.95
CA GLN A 36 -17.84 3.88 -23.86
C GLN A 36 -17.39 5.28 -23.44
N GLN A 37 -17.78 6.30 -24.20
CA GLN A 37 -17.67 7.69 -23.78
C GLN A 37 -18.45 7.88 -22.47
N GLY A 38 -17.77 8.21 -21.37
CA GLY A 38 -18.44 8.76 -20.18
C GLY A 38 -18.13 8.17 -18.81
N THR A 39 -17.25 7.19 -18.63
CA THR A 39 -16.78 6.84 -17.27
C THR A 39 -15.73 7.85 -16.82
N PRO A 40 -15.94 8.63 -15.74
CA PRO A 40 -14.92 9.53 -15.23
C PRO A 40 -13.72 8.71 -14.72
N CYS A 41 -12.54 9.00 -15.26
CA CYS A 41 -11.27 8.41 -14.83
C CYS A 41 -10.64 9.23 -13.68
N GLY A 42 -9.75 8.59 -12.92
CA GLY A 42 -9.10 9.18 -11.74
C GLY A 42 -10.08 9.45 -10.59
N GLY A 43 -9.65 10.27 -9.62
CA GLY A 43 -10.36 10.65 -8.38
C GLY A 43 -11.64 11.45 -8.50
N ARG A 44 -12.33 11.38 -9.64
CA ARG A 44 -13.61 12.07 -9.86
C ARG A 44 -14.80 11.30 -9.27
N SER A 45 -14.55 10.41 -8.32
CA SER A 45 -15.56 9.64 -7.58
C SER A 45 -15.05 9.33 -6.16
N SER A 46 -15.95 8.94 -5.26
CA SER A 46 -15.61 8.53 -3.89
C SER A 46 -14.85 7.20 -3.78
N ASN A 47 -14.70 6.46 -4.89
CA ASN A 47 -13.93 5.23 -4.94
C ASN A 47 -13.40 5.04 -6.38
N PRO A 48 -12.38 5.82 -6.79
CA PRO A 48 -11.87 5.76 -8.14
C PRO A 48 -11.20 4.40 -8.36
N ARG A 49 -11.52 3.74 -9.47
CA ARG A 49 -10.95 2.41 -9.82
C ARG A 49 -10.30 2.35 -11.20
N THR A 50 -10.40 3.43 -11.97
CA THR A 50 -9.91 3.49 -13.36
C THR A 50 -9.01 4.72 -13.53
N PRO A 51 -7.72 4.57 -13.86
CA PRO A 51 -6.84 5.70 -14.10
C PRO A 51 -7.19 6.40 -15.42
N CYS A 52 -6.83 7.67 -15.55
CA CYS A 52 -6.96 8.38 -16.82
C CYS A 52 -5.91 7.87 -17.81
N GLN A 53 -6.32 7.58 -19.04
CA GLN A 53 -5.44 7.00 -20.06
C GLN A 53 -4.21 7.88 -20.33
N SER A 54 -4.39 9.20 -20.33
CA SER A 54 -3.28 10.16 -20.50
C SER A 54 -2.19 10.03 -19.44
N ASP A 55 -2.55 9.64 -18.21
CA ASP A 55 -1.59 9.48 -17.13
C ASP A 55 -0.98 8.08 -17.13
N VAL A 56 -1.75 7.07 -17.56
CA VAL A 56 -1.20 5.74 -17.87
C VAL A 56 -0.13 5.83 -18.95
N ASP A 57 -0.37 6.57 -20.04
CA ASP A 57 0.59 6.69 -21.14
C ASP A 57 1.92 7.33 -20.67
N LYS A 58 1.85 8.38 -19.86
CA LYS A 58 3.03 9.01 -19.25
C LYS A 58 3.75 8.06 -18.31
N MET A 59 3.01 7.34 -17.47
CA MET A 59 3.59 6.36 -16.55
C MET A 59 4.30 5.23 -17.31
N MET A 60 3.66 4.66 -18.33
CA MET A 60 4.24 3.60 -19.15
C MET A 60 5.53 4.06 -19.84
N ALA A 61 5.58 5.31 -20.30
CA ALA A 61 6.79 5.92 -20.87
C ALA A 61 7.90 6.11 -19.84
N ALA A 62 7.56 6.37 -18.57
CA ALA A 62 8.51 6.54 -17.48
C ALA A 62 9.04 5.21 -16.90
N LEU A 63 8.36 4.08 -17.14
CA LEU A 63 8.73 2.80 -16.51
C LEU A 63 10.18 2.39 -16.80
N PRO A 64 10.93 1.93 -15.79
CA PRO A 64 12.23 1.32 -16.00
C PRO A 64 12.13 0.01 -16.78
N ASP A 65 13.20 -0.32 -17.51
CA ASP A 65 13.24 -1.53 -18.34
C ASP A 65 13.79 -2.74 -17.58
N LYS A 66 14.46 -2.51 -16.45
CA LYS A 66 15.08 -3.55 -15.63
C LYS A 66 14.86 -3.27 -14.15
N ALA A 67 14.70 -4.34 -13.38
CA ALA A 67 14.69 -4.27 -11.93
C ALA A 67 16.13 -4.24 -11.37
N PRO A 68 16.35 -3.55 -10.22
CA PRO A 68 17.66 -3.51 -9.58
C PRO A 68 18.11 -4.86 -9.01
N ALA A 69 17.19 -5.77 -8.72
CA ALA A 69 17.49 -7.15 -8.34
C ALA A 69 16.72 -8.17 -9.19
N LYS A 70 17.32 -9.35 -9.39
CA LYS A 70 16.60 -10.51 -9.91
C LYS A 70 15.75 -11.11 -8.79
N PRO A 71 14.45 -11.39 -9.00
CA PRO A 71 13.63 -12.08 -8.01
C PRO A 71 14.23 -13.43 -7.61
N LEU A 72 14.26 -13.73 -6.31
CA LEU A 72 14.79 -15.00 -5.79
C LEU A 72 13.84 -16.18 -6.06
N ALA A 73 12.56 -15.88 -6.26
CA ALA A 73 11.49 -16.81 -6.62
C ALA A 73 10.37 -16.01 -7.32
N PRO A 74 9.38 -16.66 -7.97
CA PRO A 74 8.19 -15.96 -8.42
C PRO A 74 7.51 -15.22 -7.27
N ARG A 75 7.30 -13.90 -7.42
CA ARG A 75 6.73 -13.04 -6.38
C ARG A 75 5.29 -12.64 -6.67
N LYS A 76 4.47 -12.57 -5.62
CA LYS A 76 3.10 -12.08 -5.69
C LYS A 76 2.89 -10.88 -4.77
N VAL A 77 2.35 -9.78 -5.30
CA VAL A 77 2.04 -8.56 -4.55
C VAL A 77 0.52 -8.34 -4.52
N LEU A 78 -0.04 -8.13 -3.33
CA LEU A 78 -1.42 -7.66 -3.17
C LEU A 78 -1.40 -6.14 -3.05
N VAL A 79 -2.02 -5.43 -3.98
CA VAL A 79 -2.21 -3.98 -3.89
C VAL A 79 -3.53 -3.71 -3.19
N LEU A 80 -3.48 -3.10 -2.00
CA LEU A 80 -4.67 -2.62 -1.29
C LEU A 80 -4.89 -1.14 -1.62
N ALA A 81 -5.82 -0.88 -2.53
CA ALA A 81 -6.19 0.43 -3.05
C ALA A 81 -7.40 1.01 -2.30
N ARG A 82 -7.31 1.08 -0.97
CA ARG A 82 -8.46 1.42 -0.11
C ARG A 82 -8.15 2.59 0.83
N ALA A 83 -8.90 3.67 0.65
CA ALA A 83 -8.96 4.80 1.57
C ALA A 83 -10.23 4.72 2.43
N ALA A 84 -10.08 4.91 3.75
CA ALA A 84 -11.21 5.12 4.66
C ALA A 84 -11.39 6.61 5.02
N GLY A 85 -10.38 7.45 4.79
CA GLY A 85 -10.44 8.91 4.95
C GLY A 85 -10.47 9.63 3.62
N TRP A 86 -9.47 10.49 3.36
CA TRP A 86 -9.33 11.14 2.06
C TRP A 86 -9.04 10.10 0.97
N VAL A 87 -9.72 10.25 -0.17
CA VAL A 87 -9.59 9.35 -1.31
C VAL A 87 -8.82 10.05 -2.42
N HIS A 88 -7.55 9.69 -2.57
CA HIS A 88 -6.65 10.30 -3.56
C HIS A 88 -7.03 9.92 -5.00
N SER A 89 -6.88 10.87 -5.92
CA SER A 89 -7.19 10.64 -7.33
C SER A 89 -6.24 9.70 -8.03
N SER A 90 -5.02 9.60 -7.52
CA SER A 90 -3.94 8.79 -8.04
C SER A 90 -4.08 7.30 -7.74
N ILE A 91 -4.93 6.88 -6.80
CA ILE A 91 -5.08 5.46 -6.39
C ILE A 91 -5.15 4.49 -7.59
N PRO A 92 -6.02 4.70 -8.61
CA PRO A 92 -6.05 3.78 -9.75
C PRO A 92 -4.74 3.74 -10.56
N LEU A 93 -4.04 4.87 -10.64
CA LEU A 93 -2.79 4.99 -11.38
C LEU A 93 -1.63 4.35 -10.60
N ALA A 94 -1.59 4.54 -9.29
CA ALA A 94 -0.63 3.91 -8.40
C ALA A 94 -0.76 2.38 -8.44
N ALA A 95 -1.97 1.85 -8.29
CA ALA A 95 -2.23 0.43 -8.46
C ALA A 95 -1.78 -0.09 -9.83
N LYS A 96 -2.09 0.65 -10.92
CA LYS A 96 -1.66 0.29 -12.28
C LYS A 96 -0.15 0.34 -12.44
N THR A 97 0.51 1.28 -11.77
CA THR A 97 1.97 1.42 -11.78
C THR A 97 2.64 0.19 -11.16
N ILE A 98 2.14 -0.29 -10.01
CA ILE A 98 2.68 -1.49 -9.36
C ILE A 98 2.48 -2.74 -10.21
N GLU A 99 1.33 -2.88 -10.87
CA GLU A 99 1.11 -3.94 -11.86
C GLU A 99 2.12 -3.85 -13.02
N ALA A 100 2.27 -2.66 -13.61
CA ALA A 100 3.09 -2.46 -14.79
C ALA A 100 4.60 -2.58 -14.51
N LEU A 101 5.07 -2.11 -13.35
CA LEU A 101 6.45 -2.32 -12.89
C LEU A 101 6.76 -3.81 -12.81
N GLY A 102 5.93 -4.57 -12.09
CA GLY A 102 6.12 -6.02 -11.94
C GLY A 102 6.12 -6.75 -13.28
N ALA A 103 5.16 -6.44 -14.15
CA ALA A 103 5.02 -7.05 -15.46
C ALA A 103 6.18 -6.70 -16.41
N LYS A 104 6.56 -5.42 -16.51
CA LYS A 104 7.59 -4.94 -17.43
C LYS A 104 8.98 -5.48 -17.06
N THR A 105 9.29 -5.53 -15.77
CA THR A 105 10.62 -5.96 -15.31
C THR A 105 10.70 -7.43 -14.94
N GLY A 106 9.56 -8.14 -14.94
CA GLY A 106 9.45 -9.53 -14.47
C GLY A 106 9.68 -9.68 -12.97
N ALA A 107 9.53 -8.61 -12.19
CA ALA A 107 9.88 -8.61 -10.76
C ALA A 107 8.82 -9.30 -9.88
N TRP A 108 7.54 -9.15 -10.22
CA TRP A 108 6.41 -9.79 -9.53
C TRP A 108 5.16 -9.81 -10.43
N SER A 109 4.16 -10.58 -10.02
CA SER A 109 2.77 -10.39 -10.45
C SER A 109 1.98 -9.66 -9.37
N ALA A 110 1.09 -8.74 -9.75
CA ALA A 110 0.27 -7.98 -8.82
C ALA A 110 -1.22 -8.31 -8.96
N THR A 111 -1.94 -8.28 -7.84
CA THR A 111 -3.40 -8.31 -7.80
C THR A 111 -3.88 -7.10 -7.01
N THR A 112 -4.80 -6.32 -7.56
CA THR A 112 -5.38 -5.16 -6.85
C THR A 112 -6.71 -5.53 -6.21
N THR A 113 -6.92 -5.05 -4.99
CA THR A 113 -8.19 -5.09 -4.27
C THR A 113 -8.51 -3.74 -3.64
N TYR A 114 -9.80 -3.48 -3.45
CA TYR A 114 -10.35 -2.31 -2.75
C TYR A 114 -11.04 -2.72 -1.44
N GLU A 115 -11.02 -4.01 -1.11
CA GLU A 115 -11.82 -4.62 -0.06
C GLU A 115 -10.95 -4.98 1.14
N ALA A 116 -11.23 -4.40 2.31
CA ALA A 116 -10.50 -4.72 3.54
C ALA A 116 -10.62 -6.21 3.93
N ALA A 117 -11.71 -6.86 3.50
CA ALA A 117 -11.97 -8.27 3.74
C ALA A 117 -10.90 -9.19 3.13
N ASP A 118 -10.17 -8.74 2.09
CA ASP A 118 -9.07 -9.51 1.48
C ASP A 118 -7.82 -9.57 2.36
N ILE A 119 -7.74 -8.73 3.40
CA ILE A 119 -6.70 -8.79 4.43
C ILE A 119 -7.11 -9.82 5.47
N ASN A 120 -6.98 -11.09 5.09
CA ASN A 120 -7.25 -12.23 5.96
C ASN A 120 -6.21 -13.34 5.75
N ALA A 121 -6.02 -14.18 6.77
CA ALA A 121 -4.96 -15.19 6.77
C ALA A 121 -5.09 -16.23 5.62
N ALA A 122 -6.29 -16.50 5.10
CA ALA A 122 -6.46 -17.45 4.01
C ALA A 122 -5.97 -16.85 2.69
N ASN A 123 -6.40 -15.63 2.37
CA ASN A 123 -6.00 -14.92 1.16
C ASN A 123 -4.52 -14.52 1.20
N LEU A 124 -4.01 -14.02 2.33
CA LEU A 124 -2.63 -13.53 2.42
C LEU A 124 -1.55 -14.61 2.24
N LYS A 125 -1.87 -15.90 2.37
CA LYS A 125 -0.92 -17.02 2.13
C LYS A 125 -0.33 -17.02 0.73
N GLN A 126 -1.02 -16.46 -0.25
CA GLN A 126 -0.56 -16.46 -1.64
C GLN A 126 0.34 -15.28 -2.00
N TYR A 127 0.53 -14.32 -1.09
CA TYR A 127 1.27 -13.09 -1.37
C TYR A 127 2.58 -13.03 -0.59
N ASP A 128 3.55 -12.32 -1.16
CA ASP A 128 4.87 -12.09 -0.59
C ASP A 128 5.03 -10.66 -0.05
N ALA A 129 4.26 -9.73 -0.58
CA ALA A 129 4.13 -8.39 -0.04
C ALA A 129 2.72 -7.83 -0.24
N ILE A 130 2.37 -6.86 0.59
CA ILE A 130 1.21 -5.99 0.40
C ILE A 130 1.75 -4.60 0.02
N PHE A 131 1.22 -4.03 -1.05
CA PHE A 131 1.41 -2.62 -1.39
C PHE A 131 0.19 -1.82 -0.89
N LEU A 132 0.41 -0.93 0.07
CA LEU A 132 -0.60 -0.03 0.59
C LEU A 132 -0.63 1.23 -0.27
N ASP A 133 -1.62 1.28 -1.14
CA ASP A 133 -1.80 2.34 -2.12
C ASP A 133 -2.69 3.43 -1.52
N ASN A 134 -2.04 4.48 -1.00
CA ASN A 134 -2.69 5.67 -0.43
C ASN A 134 -3.80 5.31 0.58
N THR A 135 -3.53 4.33 1.45
CA THR A 135 -4.52 3.85 2.42
C THR A 135 -4.68 4.83 3.57
N THR A 136 -5.78 5.58 3.61
CA THR A 136 -6.05 6.57 4.68
C THR A 136 -7.00 6.04 5.76
N GLY A 137 -6.97 6.69 6.92
CA GLY A 137 -7.86 6.41 8.04
C GLY A 137 -7.66 5.01 8.61
N CYS A 138 -8.70 4.44 9.20
CA CYS A 138 -8.65 3.09 9.74
C CYS A 138 -9.03 2.06 8.67
N PHE A 139 -8.19 1.96 7.63
CA PHE A 139 -8.51 1.28 6.36
C PHE A 139 -8.90 -0.21 6.46
N LEU A 140 -8.51 -0.92 7.53
CA LEU A 140 -8.94 -2.31 7.78
C LEU A 140 -10.23 -2.44 8.59
N ASP A 141 -10.64 -1.37 9.25
CA ASP A 141 -11.70 -1.42 10.25
C ASP A 141 -13.08 -1.53 9.60
N ASP A 142 -13.96 -2.18 10.35
CA ASP A 142 -15.37 -2.33 10.06
C ASP A 142 -16.15 -1.82 11.28
N PRO A 143 -16.81 -0.64 11.18
CA PRO A 143 -17.59 -0.10 12.29
C PRO A 143 -18.72 -1.03 12.75
N GLY A 144 -19.24 -1.87 11.85
CA GLY A 144 -20.29 -2.84 12.14
C GLY A 144 -19.77 -4.18 12.67
N ASP A 145 -18.47 -4.47 12.51
CA ASP A 145 -17.87 -5.75 12.88
C ASP A 145 -16.47 -5.59 13.49
N LYS A 146 -16.43 -5.40 14.81
CA LYS A 146 -15.19 -5.31 15.59
C LYS A 146 -14.38 -6.62 15.57
N THR A 147 -15.04 -7.76 15.39
CA THR A 147 -14.36 -9.06 15.31
C THR A 147 -13.62 -9.20 13.98
N ALA A 148 -14.25 -8.83 12.87
CA ALA A 148 -13.59 -8.75 11.56
C ALA A 148 -12.45 -7.73 11.58
N THR A 149 -12.64 -6.57 12.22
CA THR A 149 -11.58 -5.57 12.41
C THR A 149 -10.36 -6.18 13.10
N ALA A 150 -10.55 -6.81 14.26
CA ALA A 150 -9.45 -7.43 15.00
C ALA A 150 -8.76 -8.53 14.18
N ALA A 151 -9.52 -9.35 13.46
CA ALA A 151 -8.97 -10.42 12.62
C ALA A 151 -8.12 -9.88 11.44
N ARG A 152 -8.57 -8.81 10.77
CA ARG A 152 -7.81 -8.19 9.66
C ARG A 152 -6.53 -7.54 10.17
N ARG A 153 -6.61 -6.79 11.27
CA ARG A 153 -5.45 -6.18 11.92
C ARG A 153 -4.42 -7.23 12.33
N GLN A 154 -4.86 -8.32 12.95
CA GLN A 154 -3.99 -9.44 13.34
C GLN A 154 -3.36 -10.10 12.10
N ALA A 155 -4.13 -10.34 11.04
CA ALA A 155 -3.61 -10.94 9.81
C ALA A 155 -2.49 -10.09 9.18
N LEU A 156 -2.61 -8.77 9.19
CA LEU A 156 -1.57 -7.87 8.70
C LEU A 156 -0.30 -7.94 9.56
N LEU A 157 -0.44 -7.94 10.90
CA LEU A 157 0.68 -8.05 11.83
C LEU A 157 1.41 -9.39 11.67
N ASP A 158 0.68 -10.50 11.58
CA ASP A 158 1.24 -11.83 11.39
C ASP A 158 1.94 -11.95 10.03
N PHE A 159 1.37 -11.34 8.99
CA PHE A 159 1.97 -11.31 7.65
C PHE A 159 3.36 -10.68 7.65
N ILE A 160 3.47 -9.44 8.17
CA ILE A 160 4.78 -8.76 8.21
C ILE A 160 5.73 -9.43 9.20
N ARG A 161 5.30 -9.71 10.44
CA ARG A 161 6.18 -10.33 11.45
C ARG A 161 6.64 -11.73 11.05
N GLY A 162 5.82 -12.43 10.25
CA GLY A 162 6.11 -13.74 9.67
C GLY A 162 7.16 -13.74 8.56
N GLY A 163 7.55 -12.58 8.03
CA GLY A 163 8.64 -12.47 7.04
C GLY A 163 8.24 -11.87 5.70
N LYS A 164 6.97 -11.52 5.53
CA LYS A 164 6.47 -10.90 4.31
C LYS A 164 6.68 -9.38 4.31
N GLY A 165 6.54 -8.78 3.14
CA GLY A 165 6.83 -7.36 2.92
C GLY A 165 5.60 -6.46 3.04
N ILE A 166 5.81 -5.23 3.49
CA ILE A 166 4.88 -4.12 3.22
C ILE A 166 5.64 -3.07 2.42
N ALA A 167 5.04 -2.59 1.34
CA ALA A 167 5.44 -1.36 0.67
C ALA A 167 4.26 -0.40 0.79
N ALA A 168 4.53 0.87 1.09
CA ALA A 168 3.49 1.83 1.39
C ALA A 168 3.82 3.17 0.72
N ILE A 169 2.80 3.87 0.24
CA ILE A 169 2.99 5.15 -0.44
C ILE A 169 2.05 6.22 0.11
N HIS A 170 2.59 7.44 0.20
CA HIS A 170 1.94 8.69 0.51
C HIS A 170 0.97 8.57 1.69
N ALA A 171 -0.33 8.48 1.40
CA ALA A 171 -1.39 8.51 2.39
C ALA A 171 -1.46 7.28 3.28
N ALA A 172 -0.67 6.24 3.01
CA ALA A 172 -0.56 5.08 3.89
C ALA A 172 -0.12 5.45 5.33
N SER A 173 0.62 6.55 5.52
CA SER A 173 0.97 7.09 6.86
C SER A 173 -0.13 7.95 7.48
N ASP A 174 -1.12 8.37 6.70
CA ASP A 174 -2.33 9.07 7.17
C ASP A 174 -3.37 8.05 7.66
N SER A 175 -2.93 7.13 8.51
CA SER A 175 -3.75 6.02 9.00
C SER A 175 -3.59 5.82 10.50
N TYR A 176 -4.68 5.40 11.16
CA TYR A 176 -4.71 5.05 12.58
C TYR A 176 -4.15 6.11 13.55
N HIS A 177 -4.39 7.39 13.29
CA HIS A 177 -4.14 8.52 14.19
C HIS A 177 -5.41 9.37 14.36
N GLY A 178 -5.34 10.42 15.18
CA GLY A 178 -6.48 11.25 15.53
C GLY A 178 -7.28 10.71 16.72
N THR A 179 -8.56 11.07 16.82
CA THR A 179 -9.37 10.81 18.01
C THR A 179 -10.25 9.55 17.93
N SER A 180 -10.60 9.10 16.72
CA SER A 180 -11.49 7.96 16.52
C SER A 180 -11.35 7.33 15.14
N CYS A 181 -11.61 6.02 15.05
CA CYS A 181 -11.83 5.31 13.78
C CYS A 181 -13.29 5.40 13.30
N ASP A 182 -14.17 6.05 14.07
CA ASP A 182 -15.56 6.29 13.70
C ASP A 182 -15.63 7.38 12.60
N PRO A 183 -16.05 7.05 11.37
CA PRO A 183 -16.15 8.03 10.30
C PRO A 183 -17.09 9.20 10.65
N ALA A 184 -18.07 9.00 11.55
CA ALA A 184 -19.00 10.03 11.98
C ALA A 184 -18.34 11.11 12.87
N GLN A 185 -17.20 10.82 13.48
CA GLN A 185 -16.49 11.76 14.35
C GLN A 185 -15.41 12.56 13.61
N GLY A 186 -15.21 12.26 12.32
CA GLY A 186 -14.14 12.82 11.51
C GLY A 186 -12.77 12.25 11.87
N TYR A 187 -11.86 12.25 10.90
CA TYR A 187 -10.45 11.97 11.13
C TYR A 187 -9.84 13.25 11.70
N GLY A 188 -9.62 13.29 13.02
CA GLY A 188 -9.10 14.46 13.71
C GLY A 188 -7.75 14.93 13.15
N ALA A 189 -7.39 16.19 13.42
CA ALA A 189 -6.07 16.71 13.09
C ALA A 189 -4.96 15.85 13.74
N GLY A 190 -3.83 15.68 13.03
CA GLY A 190 -2.72 14.85 13.49
C GLY A 190 -2.20 15.29 14.86
N GLY A 191 -2.19 14.36 15.81
CA GLY A 191 -1.74 14.58 17.19
C GLY A 191 -2.43 13.63 18.18
N GLY A 192 -1.76 13.36 19.30
CA GLY A 192 -2.28 12.46 20.34
C GLY A 192 -1.83 11.01 20.20
N GLN A 193 -2.37 10.16 21.08
CA GLN A 193 -2.02 8.74 21.12
C GLN A 193 -2.53 8.02 19.86
N PRO A 194 -1.72 7.15 19.24
CA PRO A 194 -2.14 6.41 18.05
C PRO A 194 -3.33 5.48 18.32
N LEU A 195 -4.28 5.42 17.38
CA LEU A 195 -5.45 4.52 17.44
C LEU A 195 -5.07 3.05 17.23
N TRP A 196 -3.87 2.81 16.69
CA TRP A 196 -3.26 1.49 16.58
C TRP A 196 -1.74 1.58 16.77
N PRO A 197 -1.25 1.52 18.02
CA PRO A 197 0.17 1.76 18.34
C PRO A 197 1.14 0.86 17.57
N GLU A 198 0.80 -0.43 17.37
CA GLU A 198 1.64 -1.36 16.62
C GLU A 198 1.80 -0.94 15.18
N TRP A 199 0.71 -0.54 14.52
CA TRP A 199 0.77 -0.07 13.14
C TRP A 199 1.56 1.23 13.03
N ASN A 200 1.36 2.18 13.95
CA ASN A 200 2.08 3.45 13.95
C ASN A 200 3.60 3.25 14.09
N LYS A 201 4.03 2.31 14.95
CA LYS A 201 5.44 1.91 15.02
C LYS A 201 5.94 1.27 13.72
N ILE A 202 5.11 0.45 13.09
CA ILE A 202 5.43 -0.22 11.82
C ILE A 202 5.58 0.80 10.70
N ILE A 203 4.56 1.61 10.41
CA ILE A 203 4.62 2.56 9.30
C ILE A 203 5.73 3.59 9.48
N GLY A 204 6.12 3.90 10.73
CA GLY A 204 7.34 4.63 11.07
C GLY A 204 7.07 6.04 11.61
N GLY A 205 5.92 6.59 11.28
CA GLY A 205 5.42 7.89 11.73
C GLY A 205 4.06 8.14 11.11
N TYR A 206 3.18 8.85 11.82
CA TYR A 206 1.87 9.21 11.29
C TYR A 206 1.81 10.66 10.86
N PHE A 207 0.94 10.90 9.89
CA PHE A 207 0.70 12.19 9.27
C PHE A 207 0.35 13.29 10.30
N LYS A 208 0.90 14.49 10.10
CA LYS A 208 0.58 15.69 10.88
C LYS A 208 0.12 16.85 10.01
N PHE A 209 0.88 17.14 8.96
CA PHE A 209 0.68 18.28 8.08
C PHE A 209 1.13 17.93 6.65
N HIS A 210 0.65 18.67 5.66
CA HIS A 210 1.18 18.61 4.30
C HIS A 210 1.39 20.01 3.74
N TRP A 211 2.41 20.17 2.89
CA TRP A 211 2.46 21.33 1.99
C TRP A 211 1.42 21.16 0.87
N ASN A 212 1.04 22.26 0.20
CA ASN A 212 -0.03 22.26 -0.80
C ASN A 212 0.26 21.31 -1.97
N ASP A 213 -0.80 20.84 -2.67
CA ASP A 213 -0.65 20.20 -3.97
C ASP A 213 -0.81 21.19 -5.14
N PRO A 214 0.17 21.33 -6.05
CA PRO A 214 1.57 21.00 -5.84
C PRO A 214 2.34 22.02 -4.99
N GLN A 215 3.38 21.53 -4.32
CA GLN A 215 4.49 22.32 -3.79
C GLN A 215 5.80 21.79 -4.37
N LEU A 216 6.70 22.71 -4.77
CA LEU A 216 8.05 22.33 -5.19
C LEU A 216 8.90 22.08 -3.95
N ILE A 217 9.47 20.88 -3.85
CA ILE A 217 10.32 20.45 -2.75
C ILE A 217 11.65 19.95 -3.31
N THR A 218 12.76 20.48 -2.77
CA THR A 218 14.08 19.89 -2.97
C THR A 218 14.24 18.71 -2.01
N VAL A 219 14.47 17.53 -2.56
CA VAL A 219 14.73 16.28 -1.84
C VAL A 219 16.23 16.05 -1.78
N LYS A 220 16.76 15.79 -0.58
CA LYS A 220 18.13 15.31 -0.39
C LYS A 220 18.14 13.79 -0.19
N ILE A 221 19.29 13.19 -0.48
CA ILE A 221 19.53 11.75 -0.33
C ILE A 221 20.29 11.53 0.98
N ASP A 222 19.64 10.88 1.95
CA ASP A 222 20.20 10.62 3.28
C ASP A 222 21.12 9.40 3.28
N ASP A 223 20.78 8.35 2.53
CA ASP A 223 21.67 7.22 2.26
C ASP A 223 21.97 7.10 0.76
N PRO A 224 23.02 7.74 0.23
CA PRO A 224 23.41 7.62 -1.17
C PRO A 224 24.07 6.29 -1.54
N LYS A 225 24.36 5.42 -0.56
CA LYS A 225 24.94 4.09 -0.79
C LYS A 225 23.87 3.00 -0.88
N SER A 226 22.66 3.28 -0.42
CA SER A 226 21.53 2.36 -0.53
C SER A 226 21.24 2.04 -1.99
N PRO A 227 20.99 0.77 -2.36
CA PRO A 227 20.51 0.46 -3.70
C PRO A 227 19.09 0.99 -3.93
N LEU A 228 18.35 1.37 -2.88
CA LEU A 228 17.04 2.01 -3.01
C LEU A 228 17.14 3.46 -3.45
N THR A 229 18.30 4.12 -3.39
CA THR A 229 18.49 5.52 -3.80
C THR A 229 19.42 5.67 -5.00
N ALA A 230 19.87 4.55 -5.60
CA ALA A 230 20.86 4.53 -6.67
C ALA A 230 20.45 5.32 -7.92
N MET A 231 19.15 5.38 -8.22
CA MET A 231 18.57 6.13 -9.34
C MET A 231 18.75 7.65 -9.23
N PHE A 232 19.01 8.16 -8.04
CA PHE A 232 19.27 9.58 -7.81
C PHE A 232 20.75 9.94 -7.95
N HIS A 233 21.64 8.96 -8.16
CA HIS A 233 23.08 9.16 -8.34
C HIS A 233 23.75 10.00 -7.22
N GLY A 234 23.22 9.91 -6.01
CA GLY A 234 23.68 10.68 -4.85
C GLY A 234 23.45 12.19 -4.97
N GLN A 235 22.65 12.65 -5.94
CA GLN A 235 22.32 14.06 -6.12
C GLN A 235 20.93 14.36 -5.54
N PRO A 236 20.74 15.58 -4.98
CA PRO A 236 19.40 16.04 -4.67
C PRO A 236 18.57 16.17 -5.95
N PHE A 237 17.26 16.06 -5.83
CA PHE A 237 16.33 16.25 -6.92
C PHE A 237 15.14 17.10 -6.48
N GLU A 238 14.37 17.60 -7.44
CA GLU A 238 13.15 18.35 -7.17
C GLU A 238 11.93 17.50 -7.48
N ILE A 239 10.90 17.63 -6.65
CA ILE A 239 9.60 17.02 -6.85
C ILE A 239 8.50 18.06 -6.64
N HIS A 240 7.43 17.95 -7.41
CA HIS A 240 6.28 18.85 -7.36
C HIS A 240 5.07 17.98 -6.99
N ASP A 241 4.66 17.96 -5.73
CA ASP A 241 3.60 17.08 -5.20
C ASP A 241 3.02 17.63 -3.88
N GLU A 242 2.08 16.93 -3.27
CA GLU A 242 1.70 17.11 -1.85
C GLU A 242 2.69 16.35 -0.95
N THR A 243 3.51 17.08 -0.18
CA THR A 243 4.52 16.47 0.69
C THR A 243 4.05 16.42 2.14
N TYR A 244 4.00 15.22 2.73
CA TYR A 244 3.60 14.97 4.11
C TYR A 244 4.73 15.23 5.12
N THR A 245 4.36 15.68 6.31
CA THR A 245 5.19 15.74 7.51
C THR A 245 4.59 14.88 8.60
N TYR A 246 5.43 14.44 9.54
CA TYR A 246 5.06 13.47 10.57
C TYR A 246 5.10 14.06 11.96
N ASN A 247 4.18 13.60 12.82
CA ASN A 247 4.14 14.03 14.20
C ASN A 247 5.45 13.66 14.93
N GLN A 248 6.01 14.63 15.68
CA GLN A 248 7.29 14.48 16.38
C GLN A 248 7.31 13.39 17.44
N GLU A 249 6.16 13.07 18.02
CA GLU A 249 6.03 11.99 19.01
C GLU A 249 5.93 10.61 18.36
N SER A 250 5.70 10.54 17.03
CA SER A 250 5.48 9.29 16.30
C SER A 250 6.66 8.87 15.42
N PHE A 251 7.38 9.85 14.86
CA PHE A 251 8.48 9.63 13.93
C PHE A 251 9.83 9.92 14.59
N SER A 252 10.75 8.95 14.49
CA SER A 252 12.16 9.08 14.87
C SER A 252 13.05 8.27 13.94
N ARG A 253 14.22 8.83 13.60
CA ARG A 253 15.28 8.12 12.88
C ARG A 253 15.82 6.92 13.66
N ASP A 254 15.66 6.86 14.98
CA ASP A 254 16.00 5.66 15.77
C ASP A 254 15.08 4.46 15.49
N ASN A 255 13.93 4.70 14.85
CA ASN A 255 12.95 3.66 14.51
C ASN A 255 13.01 3.21 13.03
N VAL A 256 13.53 4.05 12.14
CA VAL A 256 13.53 3.83 10.69
C VAL A 256 14.83 4.26 10.05
N HIS A 257 15.29 3.51 9.06
CA HIS A 257 16.43 3.91 8.24
C HIS A 257 15.95 4.84 7.11
N VAL A 258 16.24 6.13 7.25
CA VAL A 258 15.82 7.17 6.30
C VAL A 258 16.68 7.12 5.03
N LEU A 259 16.02 7.13 3.87
CA LEU A 259 16.64 7.08 2.55
C LEU A 259 16.67 8.47 1.89
N THR A 260 15.56 9.21 2.00
CA THR A 260 15.44 10.59 1.50
C THR A 260 14.69 11.46 2.49
N SER A 261 14.94 12.77 2.46
CA SER A 261 14.27 13.77 3.29
C SER A 261 14.23 15.13 2.60
N VAL A 262 13.39 16.04 3.08
CA VAL A 262 13.33 17.41 2.58
C VAL A 262 14.67 18.09 2.86
N ASP A 263 15.22 18.77 1.87
CA ASP A 263 16.34 19.69 2.07
C ASP A 263 15.80 21.02 2.65
N TYR A 264 15.40 20.96 3.92
CA TYR A 264 14.71 22.07 4.61
C TYR A 264 15.54 23.37 4.61
N ALA A 265 16.87 23.26 4.57
CA ALA A 265 17.76 24.42 4.49
C ALA A 265 17.60 25.19 3.18
N LYS A 266 17.26 24.52 2.07
CA LYS A 266 17.01 25.14 0.76
C LYS A 266 15.58 25.65 0.57
N MET A 267 14.67 25.27 1.46
CA MET A 267 13.29 25.72 1.40
C MET A 267 13.18 27.23 1.68
N SER A 268 12.33 27.92 0.92
CA SER A 268 12.11 29.36 1.09
C SER A 268 11.44 29.65 2.45
N ASP A 269 11.65 30.86 2.99
CA ASP A 269 10.99 31.25 4.24
C ASP A 269 9.46 31.30 4.10
N GLU A 270 8.96 31.63 2.90
CA GLU A 270 7.53 31.57 2.57
C GLU A 270 6.99 30.15 2.68
N ASP A 271 7.71 29.17 2.13
CA ASP A 271 7.28 27.78 2.17
C ASP A 271 7.38 27.19 3.57
N LYS A 272 8.42 27.56 4.34
CA LYS A 272 8.55 27.17 5.76
C LYS A 272 7.39 27.72 6.59
N ALA A 273 6.97 28.96 6.35
CA ALA A 273 5.88 29.60 7.10
C ALA A 273 4.50 28.97 6.89
N LYS A 274 4.33 28.06 5.91
CA LYS A 274 3.07 27.32 5.68
C LYS A 274 2.77 26.30 6.77
N GLU A 275 3.79 25.70 7.38
CA GLU A 275 3.61 24.85 8.57
C GLU A 275 3.65 25.74 9.82
N LYS A 276 2.50 25.98 10.46
CA LYS A 276 2.41 26.88 11.62
C LYS A 276 3.23 26.41 12.82
N ASP A 277 3.25 25.09 13.04
CA ASP A 277 3.90 24.45 14.18
C ASP A 277 4.95 23.46 13.66
N PRO A 278 6.08 23.90 13.07
CA PRO A 278 7.06 22.98 12.49
C PRO A 278 7.67 22.06 13.55
N ARG A 279 8.18 20.90 13.12
CA ARG A 279 8.96 20.05 14.04
C ARG A 279 10.18 20.81 14.55
N SER A 280 10.53 20.62 15.82
CA SER A 280 11.66 21.34 16.44
C SER A 280 13.03 20.91 15.91
N ASP A 281 13.12 19.71 15.32
CA ASP A 281 14.35 19.19 14.71
C ASP A 281 14.47 19.52 13.21
N HIS A 282 13.41 20.05 12.60
CA HIS A 282 13.30 20.27 11.15
C HIS A 282 13.66 19.03 10.30
N ASP A 283 13.39 17.84 10.84
CA ASP A 283 13.61 16.58 10.15
C ASP A 283 12.31 16.10 9.49
N TYR A 284 12.34 16.07 8.15
CA TYR A 284 11.19 15.73 7.32
C TYR A 284 11.60 14.61 6.38
N ALA A 285 11.68 13.38 6.91
CA ALA A 285 11.92 12.20 6.10
C ALA A 285 10.85 12.06 5.00
N LEU A 286 11.22 11.48 3.87
CA LEU A 286 10.33 11.31 2.70
C LEU A 286 10.28 9.87 2.27
N SER A 287 11.35 9.10 2.46
CA SER A 287 11.31 7.66 2.27
C SER A 287 12.18 6.96 3.30
N TRP A 288 11.79 5.75 3.67
CA TRP A 288 12.53 4.95 4.64
C TRP A 288 12.24 3.46 4.49
N ILE A 289 13.10 2.69 5.13
CA ILE A 289 12.90 1.27 5.34
C ILE A 289 13.01 0.92 6.82
N ARG A 290 12.32 -0.15 7.23
CA ARG A 290 12.56 -0.77 8.54
C ARG A 290 12.28 -2.27 8.52
N ARG A 291 12.72 -2.94 9.59
CA ARG A 291 12.36 -4.32 9.90
C ARG A 291 11.22 -4.37 10.90
N GLU A 292 10.32 -5.32 10.72
CA GLU A 292 9.30 -5.67 11.72
C GLU A 292 9.26 -7.19 11.85
N GLY A 293 9.74 -7.71 12.98
CA GLY A 293 9.99 -9.14 13.13
C GLY A 293 10.91 -9.65 12.00
N LYS A 294 10.44 -10.62 11.21
CA LYS A 294 11.17 -11.15 10.05
C LYS A 294 10.89 -10.36 8.76
N GLY A 295 9.88 -9.49 8.76
CA GLY A 295 9.42 -8.74 7.59
C GLY A 295 10.17 -7.44 7.39
N ARG A 296 9.81 -6.78 6.29
CA ARG A 296 10.42 -5.55 5.80
C ARG A 296 9.32 -4.57 5.40
N LEU A 297 9.48 -3.31 5.79
CA LEU A 297 8.66 -2.20 5.34
C LEU A 297 9.50 -1.27 4.46
N PHE A 298 8.95 -0.87 3.32
CA PHE A 298 9.35 0.32 2.58
C PHE A 298 8.21 1.34 2.62
N TYR A 299 8.54 2.62 2.79
CA TYR A 299 7.60 3.72 2.70
C TYR A 299 8.17 4.87 1.86
N GLU A 300 7.33 5.49 1.05
CA GLU A 300 7.59 6.72 0.27
C GLU A 300 6.45 7.73 0.50
N ALA A 301 6.79 8.98 0.79
CA ALA A 301 5.87 10.04 1.18
C ALA A 301 5.16 10.72 0.00
N HIS A 302 5.77 10.70 -1.18
CA HIS A 302 5.17 11.24 -2.40
C HIS A 302 4.32 10.20 -3.12
N GLY A 303 3.42 10.66 -3.98
CA GLY A 303 2.47 9.80 -4.68
C GLY A 303 1.04 10.32 -4.65
N HIS A 304 0.84 11.56 -4.17
CA HIS A 304 -0.45 12.24 -4.19
C HIS A 304 -0.93 12.44 -5.62
N GLY A 305 -0.13 13.14 -6.43
CA GLY A 305 -0.48 13.52 -7.79
C GLY A 305 -0.02 12.49 -8.81
N GLU A 306 -0.79 12.36 -9.89
CA GLU A 306 -0.48 11.48 -11.02
C GLU A 306 0.88 11.80 -11.66
N ARG A 307 1.35 13.04 -11.50
CA ARG A 307 2.64 13.56 -11.98
C ARG A 307 3.86 12.83 -11.41
N VAL A 308 3.78 12.32 -10.17
CA VAL A 308 4.88 11.55 -9.55
C VAL A 308 5.15 10.27 -10.35
N TYR A 309 4.10 9.64 -10.85
CA TYR A 309 4.17 8.40 -11.63
C TYR A 309 4.69 8.63 -13.06
N ALA A 310 4.89 9.88 -13.49
CA ALA A 310 5.57 10.23 -14.73
C ALA A 310 7.08 10.45 -14.54
N MET A 311 7.60 10.38 -13.31
CA MET A 311 9.02 10.55 -13.01
C MET A 311 9.73 9.20 -12.98
N ARG A 312 10.59 8.93 -13.97
CA ARG A 312 11.32 7.65 -14.05
C ARG A 312 12.08 7.32 -12.77
N ALA A 313 12.78 8.29 -12.19
CA ALA A 313 13.55 8.08 -10.95
C ALA A 313 12.63 7.67 -9.77
N MET A 314 11.41 8.22 -9.68
CA MET A 314 10.45 7.79 -8.65
C MET A 314 9.94 6.37 -8.90
N LEU A 315 9.68 6.00 -10.16
CA LEU A 315 9.29 4.63 -10.49
C LEU A 315 10.41 3.61 -10.21
N GLU A 316 11.66 3.99 -10.44
CA GLU A 316 12.83 3.20 -10.07
C GLU A 316 12.97 3.08 -8.54
N HIS A 317 12.71 4.16 -7.80
CA HIS A 317 12.73 4.17 -6.33
C HIS A 317 11.65 3.24 -5.74
N ILE A 318 10.41 3.37 -6.21
CA ILE A 318 9.28 2.50 -5.81
C ILE A 318 9.58 1.04 -6.16
N LEU A 319 10.10 0.77 -7.36
CA LEU A 319 10.51 -0.58 -7.77
C LEU A 319 11.55 -1.18 -6.80
N ALA A 320 12.59 -0.42 -6.47
CA ALA A 320 13.61 -0.86 -5.51
C ALA A 320 13.02 -1.11 -4.12
N GLY A 321 12.13 -0.21 -3.66
CA GLY A 321 11.42 -0.33 -2.38
C GLY A 321 10.54 -1.58 -2.28
N VAL A 322 9.77 -1.88 -3.32
CA VAL A 322 8.95 -3.10 -3.39
C VAL A 322 9.85 -4.35 -3.42
N GLN A 323 10.96 -4.36 -4.16
CA GLN A 323 11.90 -5.47 -4.16
C GLN A 323 12.61 -5.67 -2.81
N TYR A 324 12.87 -4.59 -2.08
CA TYR A 324 13.33 -4.66 -0.71
C TYR A 324 12.28 -5.31 0.21
N ALA A 325 11.02 -4.87 0.14
CA ALA A 325 9.93 -5.46 0.92
C ALA A 325 9.80 -6.98 0.64
N LEU A 326 9.89 -7.38 -0.63
CA LEU A 326 9.91 -8.79 -1.08
C LEU A 326 11.16 -9.56 -0.60
N GLY A 327 12.23 -8.85 -0.24
CA GLY A 327 13.51 -9.40 0.23
C GLY A 327 14.47 -9.81 -0.88
N ASP A 328 14.17 -9.45 -2.12
CA ASP A 328 14.99 -9.69 -3.31
C ASP A 328 16.15 -8.69 -3.40
N LEU A 329 15.92 -7.43 -3.00
CA LEU A 329 16.96 -6.41 -2.91
C LEU A 329 17.43 -6.27 -1.45
N LYS A 330 18.74 -6.39 -1.21
CA LYS A 330 19.35 -6.16 0.11
C LYS A 330 19.76 -4.70 0.25
N ALA A 331 19.58 -4.15 1.44
CA ALA A 331 20.02 -2.80 1.79
C ALA A 331 20.54 -2.77 3.23
N GLY A 332 21.27 -1.72 3.61
CA GLY A 332 21.53 -1.43 5.02
C GLY A 332 20.21 -1.07 5.70
N GLU A 333 19.91 -1.68 6.85
CA GLU A 333 18.62 -1.53 7.53
C GLU A 333 18.76 -0.83 8.90
N THR A 334 19.96 -0.37 9.24
CA THR A 334 20.26 0.25 10.55
C THR A 334 19.59 1.62 10.62
N PRO A 335 18.67 1.85 11.58
CA PRO A 335 18.10 3.18 11.82
C PRO A 335 19.18 4.26 12.02
#